data_AF-A0A949GNY2-F1
#
_entry.id   AF-A0A949GNY2-F1
#
_cell.length_a   1.000
_cell.length_b   1.000
_cell.length_c   1.000
_cell.angle_alpha   90.00
_cell.angle_beta   90.00
_cell.angle_gamma   90.00
#
_symmetry.space_group_name_H-M   'P 1'
#
loop_
_entity.id
_entity.type
_entity.pdbx_description
1 polymer ?
#
loop_
_entity_poly.entity_id
_entity_poly.type
_entity_poly.pdbx_seq_one_letter_code
_entity_poly.pdbx_strand_id
1 'polypeptide(L)' 'CSEKHPLDCHRCLLVARALAERGVKVRHIQSDGGIITQSAIEEQLLAGSEDDLFTPREARLAAAYRARARKVAFAKK' A
#
# COMPACT_ATOMS: atom_id res chain seq x y z
N CYS A 1 11.98 6.79 6.29
CA CYS A 1 11.47 6.57 4.94
C CYS A 1 11.77 7.88 4.22
N SER A 2 12.60 7.86 3.19
CA SER A 2 12.93 9.05 2.38
C SER A 2 11.88 9.29 1.29
N GLU A 3 10.99 8.32 1.11
CA GLU A 3 9.92 8.30 0.12
C GLU A 3 8.76 9.18 0.59
N LYS A 4 8.38 10.16 -0.24
CA LYS A 4 7.34 11.15 0.10
C LYS A 4 5.93 10.56 0.07
N HIS A 5 5.70 9.55 -0.76
CA HIS A 5 4.40 8.92 -0.93
C HIS A 5 4.38 7.53 -0.28
N PRO A 6 3.35 7.16 0.50
CA PRO A 6 3.27 5.84 1.15
C PRO A 6 3.36 4.67 0.17
N LEU A 7 2.75 4.78 -1.02
CA LEU A 7 2.85 3.75 -2.07
C LEU A 7 4.24 3.63 -2.70
N ASP A 8 5.17 4.55 -2.41
CA ASP A 8 6.59 4.46 -2.80
C ASP A 8 7.46 3.98 -1.63
N CYS A 9 6.92 3.87 -0.41
CA CYS A 9 7.66 3.47 0.76
C CYS A 9 7.64 1.94 0.92
N HIS A 10 8.80 1.26 0.87
CA HIS A 10 8.85 -0.20 1.11
C HIS A 10 8.28 -0.58 2.48
N ARG A 11 8.49 0.27 3.50
CA ARG A 11 7.94 0.04 4.85
C ARG A 11 6.42 0.06 4.85
N CYS A 12 5.79 0.89 4.02
CA CYS A 12 4.34 0.90 3.89
C CYS A 12 3.83 -0.37 3.19
N LEU A 13 4.50 -0.77 2.10
CA LEU A 13 4.07 -1.92 1.30
C LEU A 13 4.29 -3.28 2.00
N LEU A 14 5.28 -3.36 2.87
CA LEU A 14 5.67 -4.61 3.55
C LEU A 14 5.27 -4.60 5.03
N VAL A 15 5.84 -3.68 5.81
CA VAL A 15 5.69 -3.69 7.28
C VAL A 15 4.30 -3.22 7.70
N ALA A 16 3.84 -2.08 7.20
CA ALA A 16 2.53 -1.54 7.57
C ALA A 16 1.38 -2.47 7.15
N ARG A 17 1.51 -3.11 5.97
CA ARG A 17 0.60 -4.16 5.53
C ARG A 17 0.55 -5.32 6.53
N ALA A 18 1.69 -5.90 6.89
CA ALA A 18 1.75 -7.03 7.81
C ALA A 18 1.18 -6.69 9.21
N LEU A 19 1.34 -5.44 9.65
CA LEU A 19 0.73 -4.94 10.89
C LEU A 19 -0.79 -4.80 10.76
N ALA A 20 -1.28 -4.26 9.64
CA ALA A 20 -2.71 -4.12 9.38
C ALA A 20 -3.42 -5.48 9.26
N GLU A 21 -2.80 -6.46 8.63
CA GLU A 21 -3.29 -7.86 8.58
C GLU A 21 -3.42 -8.49 9.97
N ARG A 22 -2.69 -7.97 10.97
CA ARG A 22 -2.78 -8.37 12.39
C ARG A 22 -3.74 -7.50 13.21
N GLY A 23 -4.53 -6.64 12.55
CA GLY A 23 -5.49 -5.75 13.19
C GLY A 23 -4.90 -4.48 13.80
N VAL A 24 -3.61 -4.18 13.58
CA VAL A 24 -2.99 -2.95 14.08
C VAL A 24 -3.39 -1.78 13.18
N LYS A 25 -3.95 -0.73 13.77
CA LYS A 25 -4.32 0.50 13.04
C LYS A 25 -3.06 1.31 12.69
N VAL A 26 -2.55 1.14 11.48
CA VAL A 26 -1.39 1.91 10.99
C VAL A 26 -1.83 3.22 10.33
N ARG A 27 -1.12 4.29 10.67
CA ARG A 27 -1.27 5.63 10.10
C ARG A 27 0.09 6.14 9.61
N HIS A 28 0.10 6.80 8.48
CA HIS A 28 1.29 7.36 7.86
C HIS A 28 1.21 8.88 7.89
N ILE A 29 2.33 9.52 8.26
CA ILE A 29 2.47 10.97 8.20
C ILE A 29 3.02 11.31 6.81
N GLN A 30 2.31 12.15 6.08
CA GLN A 30 2.67 12.66 4.76
C GLN A 30 3.65 13.83 4.88
N SER A 31 4.28 14.21 3.77
CA SER A 31 5.30 15.28 3.76
C SER A 31 4.76 16.67 4.10
N ASP A 32 3.45 16.88 3.95
CA ASP A 32 2.73 18.10 4.32
C ASP A 32 2.23 18.07 5.79
N GLY A 33 2.55 17.00 6.53
CA GLY A 33 2.06 16.78 7.89
C GLY A 33 0.67 16.12 7.96
N GLY A 34 0.04 15.85 6.82
CA GLY A 34 -1.22 15.12 6.73
C GLY A 34 -1.10 13.69 7.25
N ILE A 35 -2.22 13.10 7.65
CA ILE A 35 -2.26 11.70 8.09
C ILE A 35 -3.15 10.91 7.15
N ILE A 36 -2.64 9.78 6.67
CA ILE A 36 -3.39 8.83 5.87
C ILE A 36 -3.36 7.44 6.52
N THR A 37 -4.50 6.75 6.54
CA THR A 37 -4.62 5.41 7.11
C THR A 37 -4.15 4.34 6.13
N GLN A 38 -3.75 3.18 6.63
CA GLN A 38 -3.45 2.04 5.77
C GLN A 38 -4.63 1.65 4.88
N SER A 39 -5.86 1.65 5.41
CA SER A 39 -7.06 1.30 4.63
C SER A 39 -7.31 2.28 3.48
N ALA A 40 -7.09 3.59 3.69
CA ALA A 40 -7.19 4.58 2.61
C ALA A 40 -6.10 4.37 1.53
N ILE A 41 -4.89 3.98 1.93
CA ILE A 41 -3.84 3.60 0.98
C ILE A 41 -4.23 2.34 0.19
N GLU A 42 -4.85 1.35 0.83
CA GLU A 42 -5.33 0.12 0.20
C GLU A 42 -6.46 0.40 -0.81
N GLU A 43 -7.35 1.33 -0.50
CA GLU A 43 -8.39 1.80 -1.44
C GLU A 43 -7.78 2.48 -2.66
N GLN A 44 -6.79 3.36 -2.48
CA GLN A 44 -6.04 3.97 -3.59
C GLN A 44 -5.30 2.91 -4.43
N LEU A 45 -4.75 1.89 -3.76
CA LEU A 45 -4.04 0.80 -4.41
C LEU A 45 -4.97 -0.08 -5.26
N LEU A 46 -6.20 -0.32 -4.79
CA LEU A 46 -7.23 -1.06 -5.51
C LEU A 46 -7.81 -0.25 -6.69
N ALA A 47 -8.02 1.07 -6.52
CA ALA A 47 -8.52 1.94 -7.57
C ALA A 47 -7.61 1.99 -8.81
N GLY A 48 -6.30 1.74 -8.63
CA GLY A 48 -5.32 1.65 -9.72
C GLY A 48 -5.06 0.24 -10.25
N SER A 49 -5.82 -0.76 -9.81
CA SER A 49 -5.69 -2.16 -10.27
C SER A 49 -6.79 -2.52 -11.26
N GLU A 50 -6.48 -3.34 -12.28
CA GLU A 50 -7.50 -3.82 -13.20
C GLU A 50 -8.52 -4.68 -12.46
N ASP A 51 -9.80 -4.36 -12.65
CA ASP A 51 -10.91 -4.84 -11.84
C ASP A 51 -11.45 -6.14 -12.43
N ASP A 52 -10.99 -7.29 -11.92
CA ASP A 52 -11.71 -8.55 -12.11
C ASP A 52 -12.82 -8.64 -11.05
N LEU A 53 -14.06 -8.53 -11.54
CA LEU A 53 -15.28 -8.48 -10.72
C LEU A 53 -15.47 -9.73 -9.86
N PHE A 54 -14.90 -10.86 -10.28
CA PHE A 54 -15.08 -12.16 -9.62
C PHE A 54 -13.96 -12.49 -8.63
N THR A 55 -12.87 -11.72 -8.62
CA THR A 55 -11.79 -11.94 -7.67
C THR A 55 -12.11 -11.30 -6.32
N PRO A 56 -12.03 -12.04 -5.19
CA PRO A 56 -12.22 -11.49 -3.85
C PRO A 56 -11.32 -10.29 -3.58
N ARG A 57 -11.81 -9.31 -2.81
CA ARG A 57 -11.10 -8.07 -2.50
C ARG A 57 -9.69 -8.32 -1.95
N GLU A 58 -9.55 -9.28 -1.06
CA GLU A 58 -8.30 -9.64 -0.40
C GLU A 58 -7.28 -10.17 -1.40
N ALA A 59 -7.73 -10.97 -2.36
CA ALA A 59 -6.88 -11.51 -3.42
C ALA A 59 -6.45 -10.41 -4.41
N ARG A 60 -7.36 -9.51 -4.78
CA ARG A 60 -7.05 -8.30 -5.57
C ARG A 60 -6.04 -7.41 -4.87
N LEU A 61 -6.24 -7.15 -3.58
CA LEU A 61 -5.36 -6.32 -2.78
C LEU A 61 -3.97 -6.95 -2.67
N ALA A 62 -3.90 -8.26 -2.41
CA ALA A 62 -2.63 -8.98 -2.38
C ALA A 62 -1.89 -8.90 -3.72
N ALA A 63 -2.59 -9.02 -4.85
CA ALA A 63 -2.03 -8.86 -6.18
C ALA A 63 -1.52 -7.43 -6.44
N ALA A 64 -2.31 -6.42 -6.09
CA ALA A 64 -1.96 -5.01 -6.24
C ALA A 64 -0.71 -4.64 -5.41
N TYR A 65 -0.61 -5.15 -4.17
CA TYR A 65 0.60 -5.02 -3.36
C TYR A 65 1.83 -5.65 -4.01
N ARG A 66 1.71 -6.87 -4.56
CA ARG A 66 2.84 -7.52 -5.26
C ARG A 66 3.26 -6.70 -6.47
N ALA A 67 2.32 -6.20 -7.26
CA ALA A 67 2.59 -5.37 -8.41
C ALA A 67 3.30 -4.06 -8.01
N ARG A 68 2.82 -3.39 -6.97
CA ARG A 68 3.45 -2.15 -6.47
C ARG A 68 4.82 -2.41 -5.86
N ALA A 69 4.96 -3.40 -5.00
CA ALA A 69 6.23 -3.77 -4.38
C ALA A 69 7.31 -4.09 -5.42
N ARG A 70 6.96 -4.78 -6.51
CA ARG A 70 7.89 -4.96 -7.64
C ARG A 70 8.32 -3.62 -8.23
N LYS A 71 7.38 -2.73 -8.58
CA LYS A 71 7.70 -1.41 -9.15
C LYS A 71 8.64 -0.61 -8.23
N VAL A 72 8.38 -0.58 -6.93
CA VAL A 72 9.22 0.15 -5.96
C VAL A 72 10.56 -0.57 -5.70
N ALA A 73 10.63 -1.91 -5.77
CA ALA A 73 11.89 -2.64 -5.63
C ALA A 73 12.83 -2.42 -6.82
N PHE A 74 12.29 -2.29 -8.04
CA PHE A 74 13.06 -2.02 -9.25
C PHE A 74 13.37 -0.53 -9.46
N ALA A 75 12.61 0.37 -8.82
CA ALA A 75 12.98 1.77 -8.67
C ALA A 75 14.20 1.86 -7.72
N LYS A 76 15.40 1.69 -8.29
CA LYS A 76 16.67 1.92 -7.60
C LYS A 76 16.70 3.37 -7.10
N LYS A 77 17.20 3.56 -5.87
CA LYS A 77 17.39 4.87 -5.20
C LYS A 77 18.15 5.87 -6.07
#